data_AF-A0A2K8WW76-F1
#
_entry.id   AF-A0A2K8WW76-F1
#
_cell.length_a   1.000
_cell.length_b   1.000
_cell.length_c   1.000
_cell.angle_alpha   90.00
_cell.angle_beta   90.00
_cell.angle_gamma   90.00
#
_symmetry.space_group_name_H-M   'P 1'
#
loop_
_entity.id
_entity.type
_entity.pdbx_description
1 polymer ?
#
loop_
_entity_poly.entity_id
_entity_poly.type
_entity_poly.pdbx_seq_one_letter_code
_entity_poly.pdbx_strand_id
1 'polypeptide(L)'
;MNEQLLKDIKHFEYVTKNRYEIMENLLKKGYSENEIKTEFDNYAFKSEWRGTILGVIMVALAIFIGFSIKGTFGSFNYRFRSSGDIFRLNEWVFKPFLMITLLFIGTNTIINRGYINKHVKTIMIILFVLFLMTSMTAKSPVSLLFAIIGIITFSLYKTASDTPFSSAQLLINAIKSGQENPKSILKKIKENDVKIWKGSSVIIFLLLAFCLLLNSPIDITREIANQTQNRTSYRSNIQNIDHILLYGIKTLLTLSFVVSIFLSINLKKFKILLFAIIVIALAYTVTTFFHSNPQVSIYPALIIVISGSVTVMTNTLLTTKSKTDN
;
A
#
# COMPACT_ATOMS: atom_id res chain seq x y z
N MET A 1 0.89 30.25 -18.63
CA MET A 1 1.39 29.05 -19.33
C MET A 1 1.96 29.52 -20.66
N ASN A 2 3.28 29.37 -20.87
CA ASN A 2 3.96 29.85 -22.08
C ASN A 2 4.02 28.72 -23.12
N GLU A 3 3.12 28.77 -24.11
CA GLU A 3 2.97 27.69 -25.10
C GLU A 3 4.21 27.47 -25.98
N GLN A 4 4.96 28.54 -26.25
CA GLN A 4 6.17 28.47 -27.07
C GLN A 4 7.31 27.78 -26.33
N LEU A 5 7.49 28.10 -25.05
CA LEU A 5 8.45 27.44 -24.17
C LEU A 5 8.14 25.94 -24.03
N LEU A 6 6.86 25.58 -23.90
CA LEU A 6 6.43 24.17 -23.85
C LEU A 6 6.73 23.41 -25.15
N LYS A 7 6.53 24.04 -26.32
CA LYS A 7 6.89 23.45 -27.63
C LYS A 7 8.40 23.22 -27.72
N ASP A 8 9.19 24.17 -27.26
CA ASP A 8 10.65 24.06 -27.25
C ASP A 8 11.15 22.97 -26.31
N ILE A 9 10.58 22.84 -25.11
CA ILE A 9 10.89 21.74 -24.19
C ILE A 9 10.63 20.38 -24.85
N LYS A 10 9.47 20.21 -25.52
CA LYS A 10 9.12 18.97 -26.23
C LYS A 10 10.09 18.68 -27.39
N HIS A 11 10.43 19.71 -28.16
CA HIS A 11 11.36 19.58 -29.28
C HIS A 11 12.75 19.13 -28.80
N PHE A 12 13.29 19.79 -27.77
CA PHE A 12 14.60 19.43 -27.24
C PHE A 12 14.60 18.07 -26.54
N GLU A 13 13.52 17.68 -25.85
CA GLU A 13 13.39 16.32 -25.30
C GLU A 13 13.48 15.26 -26.41
N TYR A 14 12.88 15.52 -27.58
CA TYR A 14 12.95 14.61 -28.73
C TYR A 14 14.38 14.49 -29.29
N VAL A 15 15.08 15.62 -29.42
CA VAL A 15 16.40 15.69 -30.07
C VAL A 15 17.53 15.18 -29.17
N THR A 16 17.68 15.73 -27.96
CA THR A 16 18.85 15.45 -27.11
C THR A 16 18.58 14.37 -26.07
N LYS A 17 17.34 14.25 -25.59
CA LYS A 17 16.92 13.37 -24.47
C LYS A 17 17.68 13.61 -23.15
N ASN A 18 18.59 14.57 -23.09
CA ASN A 18 19.37 14.93 -21.91
C ASN A 18 18.85 16.24 -21.29
N ARG A 19 18.29 16.16 -20.09
CA ARG A 19 17.69 17.32 -19.40
C ARG A 19 18.65 18.47 -19.15
N TYR A 20 19.94 18.19 -19.00
CA TYR A 20 20.96 19.24 -18.84
C TYR A 20 21.12 20.05 -20.13
N GLU A 21 21.22 19.38 -21.27
CA GLU A 21 21.31 20.02 -22.60
C GLU A 21 20.02 20.74 -22.98
N ILE A 22 18.86 20.19 -22.61
CA ILE A 22 17.56 20.88 -22.79
C ILE A 22 17.59 22.22 -22.04
N MET A 23 17.98 22.21 -20.76
CA MET A 23 18.06 23.42 -19.94
C MET A 23 19.06 24.44 -20.52
N GLU A 24 20.24 23.97 -20.96
CA GLU A 24 21.25 24.83 -21.58
C GLU A 24 20.72 25.50 -22.86
N ASN A 25 20.00 24.76 -23.70
CA ASN A 25 19.39 25.29 -24.93
C ASN A 25 18.25 26.29 -24.65
N LEU A 26 17.47 26.07 -23.59
CA LEU A 26 16.42 27.00 -23.16
C LEU A 26 17.02 28.32 -22.63
N LEU A 27 18.10 28.24 -21.85
CA LEU A 27 18.83 29.42 -21.39
C LEU A 27 19.48 30.17 -22.57
N LYS A 28 20.08 29.46 -23.54
CA LYS A 28 20.63 30.05 -24.78
C LYS A 28 19.59 30.74 -25.65
N LYS A 29 18.35 30.27 -25.65
CA LYS A 29 17.22 30.91 -26.35
C LYS A 29 16.73 32.20 -25.68
N GLY A 30 17.24 32.55 -24.50
CA GLY A 30 16.95 33.81 -23.83
C GLY A 30 15.64 33.83 -23.03
N TYR A 31 15.03 32.66 -22.76
CA TYR A 31 13.87 32.58 -21.86
C TYR A 31 14.27 32.98 -20.43
N SER A 32 13.35 33.61 -19.69
CA SER A 32 13.63 33.99 -18.31
C SER A 32 13.69 32.76 -17.39
N GLU A 33 14.56 32.80 -16.38
CA GLU A 33 14.71 31.69 -15.43
C GLU A 33 13.41 31.35 -14.70
N ASN A 34 12.57 32.35 -14.41
CA ASN A 34 11.30 32.12 -13.72
C ASN A 34 10.29 31.41 -14.62
N GLU A 35 10.24 31.75 -15.91
CA GLU A 35 9.40 31.04 -16.88
C GLU A 35 9.88 29.61 -17.09
N ILE A 36 11.20 29.43 -17.27
CA ILE A 36 11.81 28.11 -17.41
C ILE A 36 11.51 27.25 -16.18
N LYS A 37 11.74 27.75 -14.95
CA LYS A 37 11.43 26.99 -13.74
C LYS A 37 9.98 26.54 -13.69
N THR A 38 9.06 27.45 -13.98
CA THR A 38 7.63 27.18 -13.92
C THR A 38 7.20 26.12 -14.94
N GLU A 39 7.64 26.22 -16.19
CA GLU A 39 7.22 25.27 -17.23
C GLU A 39 8.00 23.94 -17.17
N PHE A 40 9.30 23.98 -16.85
CA PHE A 40 10.17 22.81 -16.81
C PHE A 40 9.85 21.89 -15.63
N ASP A 41 9.57 22.44 -14.44
CA ASP A 41 9.17 21.62 -13.28
C ASP A 41 7.76 21.04 -13.44
N ASN A 42 6.90 21.69 -14.22
CA ASN A 42 5.56 21.18 -14.55
C ASN A 42 5.57 20.20 -15.74
N TYR A 43 6.66 20.13 -16.49
CA TYR A 43 6.76 19.26 -17.66
C TYR A 43 7.01 17.80 -17.27
N ALA A 44 6.15 16.90 -17.75
CA ALA A 44 6.23 15.47 -17.48
C ALA A 44 7.23 14.76 -18.42
N PHE A 45 8.53 14.92 -18.14
CA PHE A 45 9.58 14.22 -18.87
C PHE A 45 9.40 12.70 -18.86
N LYS A 46 9.79 12.05 -19.96
CA LYS A 46 9.74 10.59 -20.08
C LYS A 46 10.70 9.94 -19.07
N SER A 47 10.16 9.13 -18.15
CA SER A 47 10.98 8.43 -17.16
C SER A 47 11.73 7.26 -17.80
N GLU A 48 13.04 7.17 -17.54
CA GLU A 48 13.87 6.01 -17.88
C GLU A 48 13.65 4.81 -16.93
N TRP A 49 12.94 5.03 -15.81
CA TRP A 49 12.68 3.99 -14.84
C TRP A 49 11.80 2.90 -15.44
N ARG A 50 12.34 1.67 -15.54
CA ARG A 50 11.60 0.48 -16.01
C ARG A 50 10.74 -0.14 -14.89
N GLY A 51 10.05 0.70 -14.12
CA GLY A 51 9.15 0.26 -13.05
C GLY A 51 8.09 -0.73 -13.52
N THR A 52 7.68 -0.63 -14.79
CA THR A 52 6.77 -1.58 -15.44
C THR A 52 7.23 -3.03 -15.34
N ILE A 53 8.53 -3.33 -15.48
CA ILE A 53 9.05 -4.70 -15.39
C ILE A 53 8.87 -5.25 -13.98
N LEU A 54 9.22 -4.46 -12.96
CA LEU A 54 8.98 -4.83 -11.56
C LEU A 54 7.49 -5.03 -11.27
N GLY A 55 6.63 -4.17 -11.81
CA GLY A 55 5.19 -4.31 -11.69
C GLY A 55 4.67 -5.62 -12.32
N VAL A 56 5.18 -6.01 -13.49
CA VAL A 56 4.86 -7.29 -14.13
C VAL A 56 5.35 -8.47 -13.30
N ILE A 57 6.56 -8.41 -12.75
CA ILE A 57 7.10 -9.43 -11.84
C ILE A 57 6.20 -9.60 -10.61
N MET A 58 5.73 -8.49 -10.01
CA MET A 58 4.82 -8.53 -8.86
C MET A 58 3.48 -9.20 -9.22
N VAL A 59 2.89 -8.86 -10.38
CA VAL A 59 1.63 -9.47 -10.84
C VAL A 59 1.82 -10.96 -11.12
N ALA A 60 2.90 -11.34 -11.78
CA ALA A 60 3.22 -12.75 -12.04
C ALA A 60 3.38 -13.53 -10.72
N LEU A 61 4.16 -12.98 -9.77
CA LEU A 61 4.34 -13.57 -8.44
C LEU A 61 3.00 -13.75 -7.71
N ALA A 62 2.10 -12.75 -7.81
CA ALA A 62 0.78 -12.85 -7.21
C ALA A 62 -0.04 -14.01 -7.79
N ILE A 63 -0.06 -14.15 -9.12
CA ILE A 63 -0.76 -15.24 -9.81
C ILE A 63 -0.20 -16.59 -9.36
N PHE A 64 1.13 -16.74 -9.29
CA PHE A 64 1.77 -17.97 -8.81
C PHE A 64 1.44 -18.29 -7.34
N ILE A 65 1.43 -17.28 -6.47
CA ILE A 65 1.00 -17.44 -5.08
C ILE A 65 -0.46 -17.94 -5.05
N GLY A 66 -1.35 -17.36 -5.86
CA GLY A 66 -2.74 -17.76 -5.97
C GLY A 66 -2.92 -19.24 -6.33
N PHE A 67 -2.22 -19.71 -7.36
CA PHE A 67 -2.23 -21.13 -7.75
C PHE A 67 -1.64 -22.07 -6.69
N SER A 68 -0.80 -21.55 -5.79
CA SER A 68 -0.19 -22.35 -4.72
C SER A 68 -1.04 -22.48 -3.45
N ILE A 69 -2.19 -21.79 -3.38
CA ILE A 69 -3.07 -21.85 -2.21
C ILE A 69 -3.71 -23.24 -2.15
N LYS A 70 -3.47 -23.94 -1.04
CA LYS A 70 -4.06 -25.26 -0.81
C LYS A 70 -5.41 -25.12 -0.14
N GLY A 71 -6.43 -25.75 -0.72
CA GLY A 71 -7.70 -25.98 -0.03
C GLY A 71 -7.45 -26.87 1.19
N THR A 72 -7.84 -26.41 2.37
CA THR A 72 -7.73 -27.19 3.60
C THR A 72 -9.08 -27.23 4.30
N PHE A 73 -9.36 -28.30 5.04
CA PHE A 73 -10.62 -28.46 5.79
C PHE A 73 -10.44 -27.97 7.24
N GLY A 74 -11.45 -27.30 7.79
CA GLY A 74 -11.52 -26.88 9.19
C GLY A 74 -11.97 -25.44 9.38
N SER A 75 -11.83 -24.92 10.60
CA SER A 75 -11.93 -23.48 10.90
C SER A 75 -10.59 -22.96 11.41
N PHE A 76 -10.30 -21.68 11.13
CA PHE A 76 -9.07 -21.04 11.58
C PHE A 76 -9.30 -20.49 12.98
N ASN A 77 -8.54 -21.01 13.94
CA ASN A 77 -8.54 -20.52 15.31
C ASN A 77 -7.21 -19.81 15.58
N TYR A 78 -7.26 -18.60 16.11
CA TYR A 78 -6.11 -17.75 16.45
C TYR A 78 -5.29 -18.25 17.66
N ARG A 79 -5.26 -19.57 17.91
CA ARG A 79 -4.59 -20.16 19.07
C ARG A 79 -3.09 -20.36 18.84
N PHE A 80 -2.64 -20.50 17.59
CA PHE A 80 -1.23 -20.67 17.19
C PHE A 80 -0.46 -21.72 18.01
N ARG A 81 -1.11 -22.82 18.40
CA ARG A 81 -0.51 -23.84 19.29
C ARG A 81 0.17 -24.96 18.53
N SER A 82 -0.07 -25.06 17.22
CA SER A 82 0.44 -26.14 16.40
C SER A 82 0.98 -25.64 15.06
N SER A 83 1.85 -26.45 14.44
CA SER A 83 2.30 -26.25 13.06
C SER A 83 1.13 -26.25 12.06
N GLY A 84 0.04 -26.97 12.36
CA GLY A 84 -1.20 -26.96 11.59
C GLY A 84 -1.92 -25.61 11.61
N ASP A 85 -1.94 -24.93 12.75
CA ASP A 85 -2.52 -23.57 12.86
C ASP A 85 -1.71 -22.56 12.04
N ILE A 86 -0.38 -22.66 12.08
CA ILE A 86 0.52 -21.80 11.30
C ILE A 86 0.40 -22.08 9.81
N PHE A 87 0.25 -23.35 9.43
CA PHE A 87 -0.03 -23.73 8.04
C PHE A 87 -1.35 -23.14 7.55
N ARG A 88 -2.43 -23.19 8.35
CA ARG A 88 -3.71 -22.55 8.00
C ARG A 88 -3.59 -21.02 7.90
N LEU A 89 -2.88 -20.36 8.82
CA LEU A 89 -2.60 -18.92 8.72
C LEU A 89 -1.87 -18.60 7.40
N ASN A 90 -0.90 -19.43 7.02
CA ASN A 90 -0.14 -19.27 5.79
C ASN A 90 -1.02 -19.40 4.54
N GLU A 91 -1.84 -20.45 4.47
CA GLU A 91 -2.68 -20.75 3.30
C GLU A 91 -3.90 -19.84 3.18
N TRP A 92 -4.54 -19.47 4.29
CA TRP A 92 -5.82 -18.74 4.27
C TRP A 92 -5.68 -17.24 4.45
N VAL A 93 -4.65 -16.78 5.16
CA VAL A 93 -4.46 -15.35 5.43
C VAL A 93 -3.31 -14.82 4.60
N PHE A 94 -2.07 -15.28 4.83
CA PHE A 94 -0.89 -14.65 4.24
C PHE A 94 -0.83 -14.80 2.72
N LYS A 95 -1.09 -15.98 2.15
CA LYS A 95 -1.06 -16.16 0.69
C LYS A 95 -2.12 -15.31 -0.02
N PRO A 96 -3.42 -15.35 0.34
CA PRO A 96 -4.42 -14.46 -0.25
C PRO A 96 -4.09 -12.98 -0.07
N PHE A 97 -3.61 -12.60 1.11
CA PHE A 97 -3.19 -11.24 1.41
C PHE A 97 -2.04 -10.76 0.51
N LEU A 98 -0.97 -11.56 0.40
CA LEU A 98 0.18 -11.23 -0.44
C LEU A 98 -0.20 -11.22 -1.92
N MET A 99 -1.04 -12.15 -2.36
CA MET A 99 -1.59 -12.17 -3.72
C MET A 99 -2.31 -10.85 -4.04
N ILE A 100 -3.30 -10.47 -3.23
CA ILE A 100 -4.09 -9.25 -3.48
C ILE A 100 -3.21 -8.01 -3.39
N THR A 101 -2.32 -7.94 -2.40
CA THR A 101 -1.43 -6.78 -2.21
C THR A 101 -0.44 -6.63 -3.36
N LEU A 102 0.15 -7.73 -3.84
CA LEU A 102 1.04 -7.73 -5.00
C LEU A 102 0.30 -7.35 -6.29
N LEU A 103 -0.93 -7.80 -6.50
CA LEU A 103 -1.75 -7.37 -7.63
C LEU A 103 -2.00 -5.85 -7.57
N PHE A 104 -2.37 -5.32 -6.40
CA PHE A 104 -2.62 -3.89 -6.23
C PHE A 104 -1.37 -3.05 -6.49
N ILE A 105 -0.26 -3.38 -5.83
CA ILE A 105 0.99 -2.64 -5.96
C ILE A 105 1.58 -2.82 -7.37
N GLY A 106 1.50 -4.02 -7.94
CA GLY A 106 2.00 -4.36 -9.27
C GLY A 106 1.26 -3.61 -10.37
N THR A 107 -0.08 -3.68 -10.39
CA THR A 107 -0.92 -2.95 -11.36
C THR A 107 -0.71 -1.44 -11.22
N ASN A 108 -0.68 -0.93 -9.99
CA ASN A 108 -0.42 0.48 -9.75
C ASN A 108 0.96 0.93 -10.24
N THR A 109 1.99 0.07 -10.07
CA THR A 109 3.33 0.30 -10.60
C THR A 109 3.35 0.32 -12.13
N ILE A 110 2.61 -0.58 -12.79
CA ILE A 110 2.50 -0.63 -14.26
C ILE A 110 1.84 0.64 -14.81
N ILE A 111 0.72 1.06 -14.20
CA ILE A 111 -0.07 2.21 -14.67
C ILE A 111 0.68 3.52 -14.40
N ASN A 112 1.11 3.75 -13.16
CA ASN A 112 1.68 5.03 -12.76
C ASN A 112 3.16 5.17 -13.14
N ARG A 113 3.86 4.05 -13.40
CA ARG A 113 5.31 3.98 -13.65
C ARG A 113 6.14 4.75 -12.60
N GLY A 114 5.54 4.93 -11.43
CA GLY A 114 6.01 5.80 -10.37
C GLY A 114 6.80 5.05 -9.32
N TYR A 115 7.33 5.78 -8.33
CA TYR A 115 7.95 5.17 -7.16
C TYR A 115 6.88 4.84 -6.11
N ILE A 116 7.08 3.75 -5.37
CA ILE A 116 6.26 3.43 -4.20
C ILE A 116 6.70 4.28 -3.01
N ASN A 117 5.73 4.51 -2.12
CA ASN A 117 5.99 5.12 -0.84
C ASN A 117 7.01 4.26 -0.05
N LYS A 118 8.01 4.91 0.56
CA LYS A 118 9.04 4.25 1.38
C LYS A 118 8.44 3.40 2.50
N HIS A 119 7.38 3.87 3.14
CA HIS A 119 6.68 3.10 4.18
C HIS A 119 6.01 1.85 3.62
N VAL A 120 5.41 1.92 2.42
CA VAL A 120 4.85 0.73 1.76
C VAL A 120 5.96 -0.28 1.48
N LYS A 121 7.10 0.16 0.94
CA LYS A 121 8.26 -0.71 0.71
C LYS A 121 8.70 -1.41 2.00
N THR A 122 8.95 -0.65 3.06
CA THR A 122 9.42 -1.18 4.34
C THR A 122 8.42 -2.17 4.95
N ILE A 123 7.14 -1.82 4.98
CA ILE A 123 6.10 -2.69 5.54
C ILE A 123 5.97 -3.98 4.74
N MET A 124 6.01 -3.91 3.40
CA MET A 124 5.99 -5.11 2.56
C MET A 124 7.19 -6.02 2.81
N ILE A 125 8.40 -5.47 2.97
CA ILE A 125 9.59 -6.26 3.31
C ILE A 125 9.39 -6.97 4.66
N ILE A 126 8.91 -6.26 5.69
CA ILE A 126 8.62 -6.85 7.01
C ILE A 126 7.60 -7.99 6.88
N LEU A 127 6.54 -7.79 6.11
CA LEU A 127 5.50 -8.80 5.90
C LEU A 127 6.03 -10.01 5.14
N PHE A 128 6.92 -9.84 4.16
CA PHE A 128 7.56 -10.96 3.49
C PHE A 128 8.52 -11.72 4.42
N VAL A 129 9.22 -11.02 5.32
CA VAL A 129 10.05 -11.68 6.35
C VAL A 129 9.18 -12.49 7.31
N LEU A 130 8.04 -11.94 7.76
CA LEU A 130 7.08 -12.69 8.58
C LEU A 130 6.54 -13.91 7.83
N PHE A 131 6.20 -13.76 6.54
CA PHE A 131 5.74 -14.85 5.69
C PHE A 131 6.82 -15.92 5.45
N LEU A 132 8.09 -15.53 5.35
CA LEU A 132 9.23 -16.43 5.28
C LEU A 132 9.28 -17.27 6.56
N MET A 133 9.25 -16.64 7.73
CA MET A 133 9.29 -17.32 9.02
C MET A 133 8.12 -18.28 9.20
N THR A 134 6.90 -17.87 8.87
CA THR A 134 5.71 -18.74 8.96
C THR A 134 5.79 -19.91 7.99
N SER A 135 6.31 -19.68 6.78
CA SER A 135 6.52 -20.73 5.78
C SER A 135 7.58 -21.75 6.19
N MET A 136 8.62 -21.34 6.93
CA MET A 136 9.62 -22.24 7.50
C MET A 136 8.97 -23.16 8.53
N THR A 137 8.22 -22.58 9.47
CA THR A 137 7.53 -23.35 10.52
C THR A 137 6.45 -24.28 9.94
N ALA A 138 5.77 -23.85 8.88
CA ALA A 138 4.77 -24.64 8.16
C ALA A 138 5.36 -25.67 7.18
N LYS A 139 6.70 -25.76 7.05
CA LYS A 139 7.41 -26.65 6.10
C LYS A 139 6.89 -26.53 4.66
N SER A 140 6.71 -25.29 4.18
CA SER A 140 6.17 -24.99 2.84
C SER A 140 7.23 -24.41 1.91
N PRO A 141 8.04 -25.24 1.21
CA PRO A 141 9.21 -24.79 0.46
C PRO A 141 8.87 -23.83 -0.70
N VAL A 142 7.73 -24.05 -1.36
CA VAL A 142 7.25 -23.16 -2.44
C VAL A 142 6.91 -21.76 -1.88
N SER A 143 6.29 -21.69 -0.70
CA SER A 143 5.96 -20.41 -0.05
C SER A 143 7.22 -19.65 0.37
N LEU A 144 8.27 -20.36 0.80
CA LEU A 144 9.59 -19.75 1.09
C LEU A 144 10.18 -19.07 -0.14
N LEU A 145 10.14 -19.75 -1.29
CA LEU A 145 10.64 -19.19 -2.54
C LEU A 145 9.90 -17.91 -2.93
N PHE A 146 8.57 -17.88 -2.78
CA PHE A 146 7.79 -16.66 -3.01
C PHE A 146 8.15 -15.52 -2.05
N ALA A 147 8.41 -15.83 -0.78
CA ALA A 147 8.84 -14.84 0.19
C ALA A 147 10.19 -14.21 -0.21
N ILE A 148 11.16 -15.03 -0.60
CA ILE A 148 12.50 -14.57 -1.04
C ILE A 148 12.38 -13.69 -2.30
N ILE A 149 11.64 -14.14 -3.31
CA ILE A 149 11.42 -13.35 -4.53
C ILE A 149 10.73 -12.03 -4.19
N GLY A 150 9.75 -12.03 -3.28
CA GLY A 150 9.09 -10.82 -2.78
C GLY A 150 10.07 -9.84 -2.13
N ILE A 151 10.94 -10.31 -1.22
CA ILE A 151 11.97 -9.49 -0.56
C ILE A 151 12.90 -8.87 -1.59
N ILE A 152 13.41 -9.66 -2.55
CA ILE A 152 14.31 -9.18 -3.61
C ILE A 152 13.60 -8.12 -4.46
N THR A 153 12.36 -8.40 -4.89
CA THR A 153 11.57 -7.49 -5.73
C THR A 153 11.36 -6.14 -5.05
N PHE A 154 10.96 -6.12 -3.78
CA PHE A 154 10.77 -4.87 -3.03
C PHE A 154 12.08 -4.18 -2.68
N SER A 155 13.17 -4.92 -2.45
CA SER A 155 14.50 -4.37 -2.19
C SER A 155 15.03 -3.59 -3.40
N LEU A 156 14.85 -4.14 -4.60
CA LEU A 156 15.22 -3.51 -5.88
C LEU A 156 14.30 -2.34 -6.27
N TYR A 157 13.13 -2.23 -5.66
CA TYR A 157 12.20 -1.15 -5.95
C TYR A 157 12.76 0.20 -5.46
N LYS A 158 12.89 1.15 -6.39
CA LYS A 158 13.42 2.49 -6.09
C LYS A 158 12.37 3.34 -5.34
N THR A 159 12.78 4.00 -4.27
CA THR A 159 11.94 4.92 -3.48
C THR A 159 12.16 6.36 -3.91
N ALA A 160 11.10 7.16 -3.89
CA ALA A 160 11.21 8.59 -4.09
C ALA A 160 12.06 9.24 -2.97
N SER A 161 12.82 10.27 -3.31
CA SER A 161 13.42 11.15 -2.30
C SER A 161 12.33 12.11 -1.79
N ASP A 162 12.25 12.29 -0.47
CA ASP A 162 11.23 13.13 0.18
C ASP A 162 11.57 14.63 0.14
N THR A 163 12.59 15.03 -0.62
CA THR A 163 13.06 16.42 -0.61
C THR A 163 12.50 17.21 -1.78
N PRO A 164 11.57 18.17 -1.54
CA PRO A 164 11.03 19.02 -2.59
C PRO A 164 12.10 20.03 -3.02
N PHE A 165 12.71 19.80 -4.18
CA PHE A 165 13.62 20.76 -4.80
C PHE A 165 13.19 20.98 -6.25
N SER A 166 13.26 22.23 -6.72
CA SER A 166 13.06 22.57 -8.13
C SER A 166 14.18 21.96 -8.97
N SER A 167 13.83 21.00 -9.82
CA SER A 167 14.76 20.35 -10.76
C SER A 167 15.35 21.38 -11.72
N ALA A 168 14.54 22.33 -12.16
CA ALA A 168 14.98 23.44 -12.99
C ALA A 168 16.00 24.34 -12.28
N GLN A 169 15.77 24.69 -11.01
CA GLN A 169 16.68 25.55 -10.25
C GLN A 169 18.04 24.88 -10.00
N LEU A 170 18.06 23.57 -9.76
CA LEU A 170 19.31 22.81 -9.64
C LEU A 170 20.11 22.81 -10.95
N LEU A 171 19.45 22.63 -12.10
CA LEU A 171 20.12 22.66 -13.40
C LEU A 171 20.63 24.06 -13.74
N ILE A 172 19.84 25.10 -13.52
CA ILE A 172 20.24 26.49 -13.77
C ILE A 172 21.47 26.84 -12.93
N ASN A 173 21.46 26.51 -11.63
CA ASN A 173 22.59 26.77 -10.74
C ASN A 173 23.85 25.98 -11.18
N ALA A 174 23.67 24.72 -11.58
CA ALA A 174 24.76 23.88 -12.07
C ALA A 174 25.43 24.46 -13.32
N ILE A 175 24.62 24.85 -14.31
CA ILE A 175 25.08 25.45 -15.57
C ILE A 175 25.82 26.76 -15.29
N LYS A 176 25.26 27.64 -14.43
CA LYS A 176 25.91 28.90 -14.04
C LYS A 176 27.21 28.70 -13.27
N SER A 177 27.30 27.66 -12.45
CA SER A 177 28.52 27.32 -11.70
C SER A 177 29.61 26.66 -12.55
N GLY A 178 29.36 26.40 -13.84
CA GLY A 178 30.32 25.75 -14.73
C GLY A 178 30.65 24.32 -14.33
N GLN A 179 29.71 23.60 -13.70
CA GLN A 179 29.98 22.25 -13.21
C GLN A 179 30.27 21.28 -14.37
N GLU A 180 31.50 20.76 -14.43
CA GLU A 180 31.97 19.92 -15.53
C GLU A 180 31.33 18.53 -15.60
N ASN A 181 30.70 18.06 -14.51
CA ASN A 181 30.16 16.69 -14.44
C ASN A 181 28.64 16.66 -14.22
N PRO A 182 27.84 16.80 -15.28
CA PRO A 182 26.37 16.89 -15.20
C PRO A 182 25.71 15.59 -14.69
N LYS A 183 26.43 14.46 -14.69
CA LYS A 183 25.91 13.14 -14.30
C LYS A 183 25.44 13.09 -12.84
N SER A 184 26.13 13.76 -11.92
CA SER A 184 25.80 13.73 -10.49
C SER A 184 24.48 14.46 -10.18
N ILE A 185 24.23 15.57 -10.88
CA ILE A 185 23.04 16.41 -10.74
C ILE A 185 21.85 15.75 -11.44
N LEU A 186 22.06 15.22 -12.64
CA LEU A 186 21.05 14.45 -13.36
C LEU A 186 20.57 13.24 -12.56
N LYS A 187 21.46 12.60 -11.77
CA LYS A 187 21.08 11.52 -10.86
C LYS A 187 20.11 12.00 -9.77
N LYS A 188 20.41 13.14 -9.13
CA LYS A 188 19.54 13.76 -8.12
C LYS A 188 18.17 14.17 -8.70
N ILE A 189 18.15 14.72 -9.91
CA ILE A 189 16.92 15.14 -10.59
C ILE A 189 16.06 13.93 -10.99
N LYS A 190 16.68 12.85 -11.50
CA LYS A 190 15.99 11.59 -11.82
C LYS A 190 15.34 10.91 -10.61
N GLU A 191 15.78 11.23 -9.40
CA GLU A 191 15.16 10.76 -8.16
C GLU A 191 13.92 11.57 -7.76
N ASN A 192 13.79 12.81 -8.26
CA ASN A 192 12.76 13.77 -7.85
C ASN A 192 11.62 13.96 -8.87
N ASP A 193 11.87 13.90 -10.18
CA ASP A 193 10.86 14.14 -11.24
C ASP A 193 9.87 12.99 -11.48
N VAL A 194 9.71 12.10 -10.50
CA VAL A 194 8.88 10.91 -10.65
C VAL A 194 7.60 11.06 -9.86
N LYS A 195 6.46 10.77 -10.51
CA LYS A 195 5.15 10.72 -9.86
C LYS A 195 5.21 9.76 -8.66
N ILE A 196 5.22 10.32 -7.47
CA ILE A 196 5.13 9.56 -6.22
C ILE A 196 3.72 9.00 -6.13
N TRP A 197 3.62 7.72 -5.79
CA TRP A 197 2.33 7.10 -5.50
C TRP A 197 1.64 7.83 -4.33
N LYS A 198 0.46 8.40 -4.59
CA LYS A 198 -0.35 9.16 -3.62
C LYS A 198 -1.11 8.28 -2.62
N GLY A 199 -0.96 6.97 -2.71
CA GLY A 199 -1.52 6.00 -1.77
C GLY A 199 -0.75 5.96 -0.45
N SER A 200 -1.28 5.19 0.49
CA SER A 200 -0.74 5.07 1.85
C SER A 200 -0.44 3.61 2.20
N SER A 201 0.49 3.39 3.13
CA SER A 201 0.72 2.07 3.73
C SER A 201 -0.50 1.51 4.45
N VAL A 202 -1.48 2.34 4.82
CA VAL A 202 -2.76 1.88 5.42
C VAL A 202 -3.46 0.84 4.58
N ILE A 203 -3.36 0.92 3.25
CA ILE A 203 -4.03 -0.05 2.37
C ILE A 203 -3.58 -1.48 2.67
N ILE A 204 -2.32 -1.66 3.07
CA ILE A 204 -1.73 -2.97 3.38
C ILE A 204 -2.43 -3.55 4.61
N PHE A 205 -2.67 -2.72 5.63
CA PHE A 205 -3.37 -3.15 6.84
C PHE A 205 -4.86 -3.40 6.60
N LEU A 206 -5.51 -2.62 5.73
CA LEU A 206 -6.90 -2.86 5.35
C LEU A 206 -7.07 -4.16 4.55
N LEU A 207 -6.14 -4.46 3.64
CA LEU A 207 -6.14 -5.73 2.91
C LEU A 207 -5.85 -6.92 3.83
N LEU A 208 -4.96 -6.76 4.81
CA LEU A 208 -4.73 -7.78 5.84
C LEU A 208 -5.99 -8.01 6.68
N ALA A 209 -6.66 -6.95 7.11
CA ALA A 209 -7.92 -7.03 7.84
C ALA A 209 -9.02 -7.71 7.00
N PHE A 210 -9.11 -7.40 5.71
CA PHE A 210 -10.01 -8.08 4.78
C PHE A 210 -9.76 -9.59 4.74
N CYS A 211 -8.51 -10.04 4.58
CA CYS A 211 -8.19 -11.47 4.56
C CYS A 211 -8.46 -12.15 5.92
N LEU A 212 -8.26 -11.46 7.03
CA LEU A 212 -8.57 -11.98 8.36
C LEU A 212 -10.09 -12.08 8.61
N LEU A 213 -10.87 -11.11 8.13
CA LEU A 213 -12.34 -11.12 8.20
C LEU A 213 -12.94 -12.23 7.32
N LEU A 214 -12.38 -12.44 6.12
CA LEU A 214 -12.83 -13.48 5.19
C LEU A 214 -12.69 -14.88 5.78
N ASN A 215 -11.70 -15.08 6.66
CA ASN A 215 -11.43 -16.35 7.33
C ASN A 215 -11.85 -16.35 8.80
N SER A 216 -12.64 -15.35 9.23
CA SER A 216 -13.16 -15.33 10.59
C SER A 216 -14.20 -16.44 10.76
N PRO A 217 -14.06 -17.32 11.77
CA PRO A 217 -14.94 -18.46 11.98
C PRO A 217 -16.27 -18.08 12.66
N ILE A 218 -16.72 -16.81 12.60
CA ILE A 218 -18.11 -16.45 12.94
C ILE A 218 -19.02 -16.96 11.81
N ASP A 219 -19.09 -18.29 11.71
CA ASP A 219 -20.05 -18.99 10.88
C ASP A 219 -21.11 -19.58 11.81
N ILE A 220 -22.11 -18.74 12.04
CA ILE A 220 -23.25 -18.98 12.92
C ILE A 220 -23.98 -20.27 12.52
N THR A 221 -23.91 -20.71 11.25
CA THR A 221 -24.61 -21.92 10.80
C THR A 221 -24.15 -23.19 11.52
N ARG A 222 -22.88 -23.29 11.91
CA ARG A 222 -22.33 -24.49 12.56
C ARG A 222 -22.46 -24.46 14.08
N GLU A 223 -22.33 -23.30 14.71
CA GLU A 223 -22.57 -23.14 16.16
C GLU A 223 -24.05 -23.20 16.50
N ILE A 224 -24.94 -22.60 15.70
CA ILE A 224 -26.38 -22.75 15.90
C ILE A 224 -26.81 -24.19 15.67
N ALA A 225 -26.37 -24.87 14.61
CA ALA A 225 -26.75 -26.27 14.36
C ALA A 225 -26.36 -27.21 15.52
N ASN A 226 -25.14 -27.07 16.04
CA ASN A 226 -24.65 -27.88 17.16
C ASN A 226 -25.33 -27.52 18.50
N GLN A 227 -25.78 -26.28 18.69
CA GLN A 227 -26.46 -25.85 19.92
C GLN A 227 -27.99 -26.01 19.86
N THR A 228 -28.61 -26.06 18.67
CA THR A 228 -30.04 -26.40 18.52
C THR A 228 -30.34 -27.86 18.88
N GLN A 229 -29.35 -28.76 18.83
CA GLN A 229 -29.51 -30.13 19.34
C GLN A 229 -29.56 -30.20 20.87
N ASN A 230 -28.95 -29.24 21.57
CA ASN A 230 -28.89 -29.19 23.04
C ASN A 230 -29.54 -27.90 23.55
N ARG A 231 -30.86 -27.74 23.35
CA ARG A 231 -31.58 -26.62 23.96
C ARG A 231 -31.85 -26.89 25.43
N THR A 232 -31.30 -26.03 26.28
CA THR A 232 -32.06 -25.29 27.29
C THR A 232 -31.18 -24.09 27.69
N SER A 233 -31.73 -22.88 27.64
CA SER A 233 -31.11 -21.60 28.03
C SER A 233 -30.03 -20.99 27.11
N TYR A 234 -30.38 -20.62 25.87
CA TYR A 234 -29.67 -19.55 25.16
C TYR A 234 -30.42 -18.22 25.39
N ARG A 235 -29.81 -17.27 26.11
CA ARG A 235 -30.44 -15.98 26.48
C ARG A 235 -30.66 -15.12 25.23
N SER A 236 -31.86 -14.56 25.06
CA SER A 236 -32.26 -13.71 23.93
C SER A 236 -31.29 -12.53 23.64
N ASN A 237 -30.65 -11.94 24.66
CA ASN A 237 -29.66 -10.87 24.48
C ASN A 237 -28.39 -11.32 23.74
N ILE A 238 -28.04 -12.61 23.80
CA ILE A 238 -26.86 -13.14 23.11
C ILE A 238 -27.14 -13.24 21.60
N GLN A 239 -28.36 -13.60 21.21
CA GLN A 239 -28.77 -13.64 19.78
C GLN A 239 -28.68 -12.27 19.08
N ASN A 240 -29.05 -11.18 19.76
CA ASN A 240 -28.97 -9.84 19.15
C ASN A 240 -27.53 -9.38 18.94
N ILE A 241 -26.62 -9.68 19.89
CA ILE A 241 -25.19 -9.38 19.76
C ILE A 241 -24.60 -10.18 18.61
N ASP A 242 -24.95 -11.47 18.48
CA ASP A 242 -24.46 -12.34 17.41
C ASP A 242 -24.91 -11.86 16.03
N HIS A 243 -26.17 -11.41 15.90
CA HIS A 243 -26.67 -10.81 14.66
C HIS A 243 -25.92 -9.51 14.31
N ILE A 244 -25.71 -8.62 15.28
CA ILE A 244 -24.95 -7.37 15.05
C ILE A 244 -23.52 -7.69 14.62
N LEU A 245 -22.87 -8.68 15.23
CA LEU A 245 -21.52 -9.10 14.86
C LEU A 245 -21.47 -9.73 13.47
N LEU A 246 -22.47 -10.53 13.10
CA LEU A 246 -22.54 -11.11 11.74
C LEU A 246 -22.64 -10.03 10.66
N TYR A 247 -23.56 -9.08 10.83
CA TYR A 247 -23.68 -7.96 9.89
C TYR A 247 -22.44 -7.08 9.92
N GLY A 248 -21.90 -6.82 11.11
CA GLY A 248 -20.68 -6.06 11.32
C GLY A 248 -19.48 -6.64 10.57
N ILE A 249 -19.28 -7.97 10.59
CA ILE A 249 -18.22 -8.63 9.81
C ILE A 249 -18.42 -8.42 8.33
N LYS A 250 -19.62 -8.67 7.80
CA LYS A 250 -19.90 -8.52 6.36
C LYS A 250 -19.66 -7.08 5.92
N THR A 251 -20.13 -6.11 6.70
CA THR A 251 -19.93 -4.69 6.45
C THR A 251 -18.45 -4.32 6.51
N LEU A 252 -17.72 -4.73 7.55
CA LEU A 252 -16.28 -4.46 7.67
C LEU A 252 -15.46 -5.14 6.58
N LEU A 253 -15.82 -6.35 6.16
CA LEU A 253 -15.18 -7.07 5.06
C LEU A 253 -15.29 -6.26 3.76
N THR A 254 -16.51 -5.90 3.37
CA THR A 254 -16.76 -5.13 2.14
C THR A 254 -16.10 -3.75 2.21
N LEU A 255 -16.27 -3.03 3.32
CA LEU A 255 -15.67 -1.71 3.49
C LEU A 255 -14.15 -1.77 3.49
N SER A 256 -13.51 -2.76 4.13
CA SER A 256 -12.05 -2.87 4.15
C SER A 256 -11.48 -3.00 2.75
N PHE A 257 -12.12 -3.81 1.90
CA PHE A 257 -11.72 -3.96 0.51
C PHE A 257 -11.97 -2.68 -0.30
N VAL A 258 -13.18 -2.12 -0.24
CA VAL A 258 -13.55 -0.93 -1.02
C VAL A 258 -12.72 0.30 -0.62
N VAL A 259 -12.57 0.55 0.68
CA VAL A 259 -11.75 1.67 1.19
C VAL A 259 -10.29 1.48 0.82
N SER A 260 -9.75 0.25 0.82
CA SER A 260 -8.38 0.01 0.37
C SER A 260 -8.15 0.42 -1.10
N ILE A 261 -9.13 0.22 -1.99
CA ILE A 261 -9.07 0.66 -3.39
C ILE A 261 -9.00 2.19 -3.48
N PHE A 262 -9.91 2.90 -2.80
CA PHE A 262 -9.93 4.36 -2.83
C PHE A 262 -8.66 4.97 -2.22
N LEU A 263 -8.22 4.46 -1.07
CA LEU A 263 -6.99 4.93 -0.41
C LEU A 263 -5.72 4.60 -1.19
N SER A 264 -5.73 3.55 -2.02
CA SER A 264 -4.65 3.24 -2.95
C SER A 264 -4.52 4.32 -4.03
N ILE A 265 -5.63 4.91 -4.49
CA ILE A 265 -5.58 5.97 -5.50
C ILE A 265 -5.03 7.27 -4.90
N ASN A 266 -5.62 7.74 -3.80
CA ASN A 266 -5.21 9.01 -3.18
C ASN A 266 -5.72 9.14 -1.73
N LEU A 267 -4.81 9.03 -0.74
CA LEU A 267 -5.18 9.17 0.67
C LEU A 267 -5.81 10.53 0.98
N LYS A 268 -5.28 11.63 0.44
CA LYS A 268 -5.73 12.99 0.78
C LYS A 268 -7.19 13.21 0.35
N LYS A 269 -7.57 12.71 -0.83
CA LYS A 269 -8.95 12.83 -1.34
C LYS A 269 -9.94 11.95 -0.58
N PHE A 270 -9.52 10.77 -0.15
CA PHE A 270 -10.40 9.75 0.42
C PHE A 270 -10.23 9.55 1.93
N LYS A 271 -9.59 10.49 2.64
CA LYS A 271 -9.35 10.43 4.09
C LYS A 271 -10.65 10.24 4.90
N ILE A 272 -11.77 10.77 4.42
CA ILE A 272 -13.07 10.61 5.10
C ILE A 272 -13.54 9.15 5.12
N LEU A 273 -13.25 8.37 4.08
CA LEU A 273 -13.55 6.94 4.04
C LEU A 273 -12.73 6.16 5.07
N LEU A 274 -11.47 6.56 5.28
CA LEU A 274 -10.63 6.00 6.34
C LEU A 274 -11.21 6.31 7.73
N PHE A 275 -11.70 7.53 7.96
CA PHE A 275 -12.32 7.87 9.23
C PHE A 275 -13.60 7.07 9.49
N ALA A 276 -14.46 6.94 8.48
CA ALA A 276 -15.71 6.18 8.58
C ALA A 276 -15.45 4.71 8.95
N ILE A 277 -14.50 4.04 8.29
CA ILE A 277 -14.20 2.63 8.59
C ILE A 277 -13.59 2.45 9.99
N ILE A 278 -12.80 3.41 10.48
CA ILE A 278 -12.27 3.37 11.86
C ILE A 278 -13.40 3.43 12.88
N VAL A 279 -14.38 4.32 12.71
CA VAL A 279 -15.52 4.46 13.63
C VAL A 279 -16.36 3.18 13.67
N ILE A 280 -16.65 2.61 12.49
CA ILE A 280 -17.40 1.34 12.40
C ILE A 280 -16.61 0.20 13.05
N ALA A 281 -15.29 0.11 12.80
CA ALA A 281 -14.43 -0.89 13.41
C ALA A 281 -14.36 -0.74 14.94
N LEU A 282 -14.33 0.49 15.45
CA LEU A 282 -14.35 0.76 16.89
C LEU A 282 -15.67 0.29 17.54
N ALA A 283 -16.81 0.63 16.94
CA ALA A 283 -18.12 0.17 17.42
C ALA A 283 -18.24 -1.36 17.41
N TYR A 284 -17.70 -1.99 16.36
CA TYR A 284 -17.63 -3.44 16.24
C TYR A 284 -16.74 -4.06 17.33
N THR A 285 -15.56 -3.49 17.58
CA THR A 285 -14.65 -3.92 18.66
C THR A 285 -15.33 -3.85 20.02
N VAL A 286 -16.02 -2.74 20.33
CA VAL A 286 -16.78 -2.59 21.58
C VAL A 286 -17.86 -3.67 21.70
N THR A 287 -18.62 -3.91 20.63
CA THR A 287 -19.67 -4.95 20.61
C THR A 287 -19.09 -6.35 20.83
N THR A 288 -17.91 -6.61 20.26
CA THR A 288 -17.20 -7.89 20.38
C THR A 288 -16.81 -8.20 21.83
N PHE A 289 -16.49 -7.20 22.65
CA PHE A 289 -16.18 -7.42 24.07
C PHE A 289 -17.34 -7.99 24.88
N PHE A 290 -18.58 -7.80 24.41
CA PHE A 290 -19.77 -8.36 25.03
C PHE A 290 -20.15 -9.74 24.48
N HIS A 291 -19.36 -10.29 23.54
CA HIS A 291 -19.55 -11.63 22.98
C HIS A 291 -18.86 -12.72 23.82
N SER A 292 -19.41 -13.94 23.78
CA SER A 292 -18.90 -15.10 24.53
C SER A 292 -17.49 -15.55 24.12
N ASN A 293 -17.08 -15.25 22.88
CA ASN A 293 -15.75 -15.54 22.34
C ASN A 293 -15.18 -14.30 21.62
N PRO A 294 -14.60 -13.33 22.36
CA PRO A 294 -14.22 -12.03 21.80
C PRO A 294 -12.94 -12.09 20.96
N GLN A 295 -12.03 -13.03 21.26
CA GLN A 295 -10.67 -13.04 20.70
C GLN A 295 -10.65 -13.23 19.18
N VAL A 296 -11.58 -14.02 18.65
CA VAL A 296 -11.55 -14.45 17.25
C VAL A 296 -12.07 -13.36 16.30
N SER A 297 -12.85 -12.43 16.84
CA SER A 297 -13.55 -11.39 16.09
C SER A 297 -12.89 -10.02 16.23
N ILE A 298 -12.10 -9.82 17.30
CA ILE A 298 -11.57 -8.50 17.66
C ILE A 298 -10.33 -8.10 16.86
N TYR A 299 -9.45 -9.05 16.51
CA TYR A 299 -8.17 -8.76 15.88
C TYR A 299 -8.27 -8.05 14.51
N PRO A 300 -9.16 -8.47 13.58
CA PRO A 300 -9.27 -7.78 12.29
C PRO A 300 -9.72 -6.33 12.46
N ALA A 301 -10.68 -6.06 13.35
CA ALA A 301 -11.18 -4.72 13.64
C ALA A 301 -10.10 -3.85 14.33
N LEU A 302 -9.33 -4.42 15.26
CA LEU A 302 -8.21 -3.72 15.92
C LEU A 302 -7.12 -3.29 14.94
N ILE A 303 -6.79 -4.13 13.95
CA ILE A 303 -5.81 -3.76 12.91
C ILE A 303 -6.27 -2.52 12.16
N ILE A 304 -7.56 -2.42 11.82
CA ILE A 304 -8.14 -1.24 11.17
C ILE A 304 -8.03 -0.01 12.07
N VAL A 305 -8.46 -0.12 13.34
CA VAL A 305 -8.48 0.99 14.29
C VAL A 305 -7.06 1.52 14.54
N ILE A 306 -6.10 0.64 14.85
CA ILE A 306 -4.72 1.04 15.19
C ILE A 306 -4.04 1.65 13.96
N SER A 307 -4.03 0.96 12.82
CA SER A 307 -3.32 1.44 11.62
C SER A 307 -3.94 2.73 11.06
N GLY A 308 -5.26 2.83 11.09
CA GLY A 308 -6.00 4.02 10.67
C GLY A 308 -5.73 5.22 11.59
N SER A 309 -5.78 5.02 12.91
CA SER A 309 -5.57 6.08 13.90
C SER A 309 -4.15 6.64 13.83
N VAL A 310 -3.14 5.77 13.75
CA VAL A 310 -1.73 6.19 13.56
C VAL A 310 -1.61 7.08 12.33
N THR A 311 -2.20 6.67 11.21
CA THR A 311 -2.10 7.44 9.95
C THR A 311 -2.82 8.77 10.01
N VAL A 312 -3.97 8.84 10.68
CA VAL A 312 -4.67 10.12 10.89
C VAL A 312 -3.82 11.04 11.77
N MET A 313 -3.24 10.53 12.85
CA MET A 313 -2.43 11.30 13.80
C MET A 313 -1.16 11.85 13.17
N THR A 314 -0.40 11.03 12.42
CA THR A 314 0.83 11.48 11.75
C THR A 314 0.54 12.58 10.72
N ASN A 315 -0.57 12.46 9.97
CA ASN A 315 -0.97 13.49 9.03
C ASN A 315 -1.34 14.82 9.72
N THR A 316 -2.04 14.75 10.86
CA THR A 316 -2.39 15.95 11.63
C THR A 316 -1.14 16.65 12.15
N LEU A 317 -0.20 15.91 12.76
CA LEU A 317 1.05 16.47 13.29
C LEU A 317 1.89 17.17 12.21
N LEU A 318 1.97 16.58 11.01
CA LEU A 318 2.68 17.18 9.88
C LEU A 318 2.02 18.49 9.40
N THR A 319 0.68 18.55 9.38
CA THR A 319 -0.04 19.78 9.01
C THR A 319 0.03 20.88 10.06
N THR A 320 0.13 20.52 11.35
CA THR A 320 0.31 21.51 12.41
C THR A 320 1.70 22.12 12.34
N LYS A 321 2.74 21.29 12.12
CA LYS A 321 4.13 21.75 12.01
C LYS A 321 4.34 22.71 10.83
N SER A 322 3.73 22.44 9.67
CA SER A 322 3.82 23.32 8.51
C SER A 322 3.10 24.67 8.68
N LYS A 323 2.20 24.80 9.67
CA LYS A 323 1.52 26.07 9.97
C LYS A 323 2.26 26.92 10.99
N THR A 324 3.12 26.32 11.81
CA THR A 324 3.97 27.03 12.78
C THR A 324 5.27 27.54 12.17
N ASP A 325 5.68 27.05 11.00
CA ASP A 325 6.90 27.44 10.30
C ASP A 325 6.68 28.52 9.20
N ASN A 326 5.45 29.07 9.08
CA ASN A 326 5.07 30.17 8.18
C ASN A 326 4.62 31.40 8.99
#